data_AF-A0A1H6M4J0-F1
#
_entry.id   AF-A0A1H6M4J0-F1
#
_cell.length_a   1.000
_cell.length_b   1.000
_cell.length_c   1.000
_cell.angle_alpha   90.00
_cell.angle_beta   90.00
_cell.angle_gamma   90.00
#
_symmetry.space_group_name_H-M   'P 1'
#
loop_
_entity.id
_entity.type
_entity.pdbx_description
1 polymer ?
#
loop_
_entity_poly.entity_id
_entity_poly.type
_entity_poly.pdbx_seq_one_letter_code
_entity_poly.pdbx_strand_id
1 'polypeptide(L)'
;MIQKTTFIYKPGEHETEKASNSYLMSLIAFIVGLPLPIINLLATFFFYISNRKGTYFVRWHCTQALLSQFSMLFVNSFGFWWTVSIIFYSETITNHYIAYMITAIIFNLSEFIATIYTAIQTRKGIHVQWWFYGSLTHLICKP
;
A
#
# COMPACT_ATOMS: atom_id res chain seq x y z
N MET A 1 -3.97 0.95 -14.14
CA MET A 1 -3.05 1.71 -15.01
C MET A 1 -2.26 2.68 -14.13
N ILE A 2 -0.93 2.68 -14.22
CA ILE A 2 -0.06 3.59 -13.45
C ILE A 2 0.31 4.77 -14.35
N GLN A 3 0.14 6.00 -13.88
CA GLN A 3 0.44 7.21 -14.65
C GLN A 3 1.69 7.91 -14.11
N LYS A 4 2.62 8.25 -15.01
CA LYS A 4 3.77 9.12 -14.71
C LYS A 4 3.39 10.55 -15.02
N THR A 5 3.52 11.44 -14.05
CA THR A 5 3.20 12.86 -14.21
C THR A 5 4.34 13.71 -13.66
N THR A 6 4.40 14.97 -14.06
CA THR A 6 5.30 15.96 -13.46
C THR A 6 4.64 16.52 -12.20
N PHE A 7 5.38 16.55 -11.09
CA PHE A 7 4.89 17.17 -9.86
C PHE A 7 4.91 18.69 -9.95
N ILE A 8 4.16 19.38 -9.08
CA ILE A 8 3.98 20.85 -9.11
C ILE A 8 5.32 21.60 -9.02
N TYR A 9 6.32 20.99 -8.38
CA TYR A 9 7.69 21.47 -8.30
C TYR A 9 8.66 20.29 -8.45
N LYS A 10 9.93 20.58 -8.68
CA LYS A 10 10.99 19.56 -8.73
C LYS A 10 11.38 19.15 -7.30
N PRO A 11 11.09 17.91 -6.84
CA PRO A 11 11.43 17.49 -5.49
C PRO A 11 12.95 17.38 -5.31
N GLY A 12 13.45 17.76 -4.14
CA GLY A 12 14.84 17.57 -3.74
C GLY A 12 15.15 16.10 -3.44
N GLU A 13 16.43 15.72 -3.44
CA GLU A 13 16.85 14.32 -3.24
C GLU A 13 16.31 13.73 -1.93
N HIS A 14 16.36 14.51 -0.84
CA HIS A 14 15.82 14.09 0.46
C HIS A 14 14.32 13.77 0.41
N GLU A 15 13.53 14.52 -0.38
CA GLU A 15 12.10 14.27 -0.53
C GLU A 15 11.84 12.99 -1.32
N THR A 16 12.59 12.77 -2.40
CA THR A 16 12.46 11.56 -3.24
C THR A 16 12.84 10.29 -2.48
N GLU A 17 13.86 10.37 -1.62
CA GLU A 17 14.25 9.28 -0.72
C GLU A 17 13.13 8.93 0.24
N LYS A 18 12.64 9.96 0.94
CA LYS A 18 11.66 9.80 2.01
C LYS A 18 10.31 9.32 1.47
N ALA A 19 9.91 9.82 0.30
CA ALA A 19 8.72 9.36 -0.40
C ALA A 19 8.86 7.93 -0.94
N SER A 20 10.04 7.53 -1.44
CA SER A 20 10.29 6.13 -1.81
C SER A 20 10.20 5.21 -0.58
N ASN A 21 10.75 5.65 0.55
CA ASN A 21 10.77 4.87 1.79
C ASN A 21 9.36 4.61 2.35
N SER A 22 8.34 5.43 2.02
CA SER A 22 6.96 5.14 2.42
C SER A 22 6.43 3.83 1.82
N TYR A 23 6.85 3.52 0.60
CA TYR A 23 6.50 2.29 -0.09
C TYR A 23 7.35 1.12 0.39
N LEU A 24 8.66 1.34 0.61
CA LEU A 24 9.56 0.31 1.12
C LEU A 24 9.20 -0.15 2.54
N MET A 25 8.71 0.75 3.39
CA MET A 25 8.29 0.42 4.75
C MET A 25 7.19 -0.66 4.77
N SER A 26 6.26 -0.60 3.82
CA SER A 26 5.22 -1.63 3.65
C SER A 26 5.80 -2.99 3.25
N LEU A 27 6.86 -3.02 2.44
CA LEU A 27 7.52 -4.26 2.02
C LEU A 27 8.27 -4.93 3.18
N ILE A 28 8.93 -4.14 4.02
CA ILE A 28 9.62 -4.67 5.21
C ILE A 28 8.60 -5.20 6.23
N ALA A 29 7.48 -4.49 6.41
CA ALA A 29 6.37 -4.94 7.25
C ALA A 29 5.77 -6.28 6.78
N PHE A 30 5.71 -6.51 5.47
CA PHE A 30 5.30 -7.80 4.91
C PHE A 30 6.27 -8.94 5.24
N ILE A 31 7.58 -8.67 5.26
CA ILE A 31 8.62 -9.66 5.57
C ILE A 31 8.69 -9.96 7.07
N VAL A 32 8.56 -8.93 7.92
CA VAL A 32 8.70 -9.04 9.39
C VAL A 32 7.38 -9.41 10.08
N GLY A 33 6.25 -9.03 9.49
CA GLY A 33 4.90 -9.12 10.05
C GLY A 33 4.04 -10.27 9.52
N LEU A 34 4.66 -11.38 9.14
CA LEU A 34 4.00 -12.65 8.77
C LEU A 34 2.63 -12.84 9.47
N PRO A 35 1.63 -13.45 8.82
CA PRO A 35 0.73 -12.98 7.77
C PRO A 35 -0.42 -12.10 8.33
N LEU A 36 -0.15 -11.18 9.25
CA LEU A 36 -1.22 -10.42 9.91
C LEU A 36 -1.72 -9.28 9.01
N PRO A 37 -3.03 -9.25 8.63
CA PRO A 37 -3.60 -8.25 7.71
C PRO A 37 -3.33 -6.79 8.08
N ILE A 38 -3.09 -6.53 9.36
CA ILE A 38 -3.00 -5.20 9.97
C ILE A 38 -1.58 -4.61 9.90
N ILE A 39 -0.53 -5.44 9.79
CA ILE A 39 0.85 -4.94 9.98
C ILE A 39 1.28 -3.97 8.86
N ASN A 40 0.95 -4.26 7.60
CA ASN A 40 1.26 -3.36 6.49
C ASN A 40 0.55 -2.00 6.62
N LEU A 41 -0.70 -2.02 7.10
CA LEU A 41 -1.45 -0.79 7.37
C LEU A 41 -0.81 0.01 8.49
N LEU A 42 -0.45 -0.63 9.62
CA LEU A 42 0.20 0.08 10.74
C LEU A 42 1.54 0.69 10.31
N ALA A 43 2.35 -0.05 9.55
CA ALA A 43 3.64 0.44 9.07
C ALA A 43 3.47 1.70 8.20
N THR A 44 2.56 1.67 7.23
CA THR A 44 2.28 2.83 6.37
C THR A 44 1.57 3.96 7.12
N PHE A 45 0.73 3.65 8.10
CA PHE A 45 0.07 4.64 8.95
C PHE A 45 1.05 5.41 9.83
N PHE A 46 1.95 4.72 10.54
CA PHE A 46 2.99 5.38 11.33
C PHE A 46 3.96 6.16 10.44
N PHE A 47 4.30 5.63 9.26
CA PHE A 47 5.12 6.36 8.30
C PHE A 47 4.43 7.64 7.81
N TYR A 48 3.12 7.58 7.56
CA TYR A 48 2.30 8.76 7.22
C TYR A 48 2.27 9.78 8.37
N ILE A 49 2.01 9.35 9.62
CA ILE A 49 2.01 10.24 10.79
C ILE A 49 3.35 10.93 10.96
N SER A 50 4.47 10.20 10.87
CA SER A 50 5.82 10.75 10.97
C SER A 50 6.15 11.76 9.87
N ASN A 51 5.44 11.72 8.75
CA ASN A 51 5.66 12.58 7.59
C ASN A 51 4.54 13.57 7.30
N ARG A 52 3.51 13.67 8.15
CA ARG A 52 2.34 14.52 7.94
C ARG A 52 2.67 16.02 7.88
N LYS A 53 3.77 16.45 8.49
CA LYS A 53 4.32 17.82 8.45
C LYS A 53 5.45 17.99 7.43
N GLY A 54 5.73 16.95 6.63
CA GLY A 54 6.73 16.98 5.58
C GLY A 54 6.28 17.80 4.37
N THR A 55 7.08 17.75 3.31
CA THR A 55 6.78 18.44 2.06
C THR A 55 5.58 17.84 1.35
N TYR A 56 5.01 18.58 0.40
CA TYR A 56 3.83 18.12 -0.32
C TYR A 56 4.08 16.81 -1.07
N PHE A 57 5.24 16.67 -1.72
CA PHE A 57 5.61 15.43 -2.42
C PHE A 57 5.61 14.21 -1.51
N VAL A 58 6.24 14.32 -0.32
CA VAL A 58 6.31 13.22 0.64
C VAL A 58 4.93 12.90 1.20
N ARG A 59 4.16 13.91 1.63
CA ARG A 59 2.81 13.71 2.19
C ARG A 59 1.89 13.03 1.19
N TRP A 60 1.96 13.42 -0.09
CA TRP A 60 1.14 12.84 -1.15
C TRP A 60 1.45 11.35 -1.33
N HIS A 61 2.73 10.99 -1.47
CA HIS A 61 3.14 9.59 -1.66
C HIS A 61 2.84 8.71 -0.43
N CYS A 62 3.02 9.24 0.78
CA CYS A 62 2.62 8.58 2.02
C CYS A 62 1.10 8.34 2.08
N THR A 63 0.31 9.30 1.61
CA THR A 63 -1.17 9.18 1.60
C THR A 63 -1.62 8.13 0.58
N GLN A 64 -1.04 8.12 -0.62
CA GLN A 64 -1.33 7.07 -1.63
C GLN A 64 -0.97 5.68 -1.09
N ALA A 65 0.19 5.53 -0.43
CA ALA A 65 0.61 4.26 0.16
C ALA A 65 -0.37 3.81 1.27
N LEU A 66 -0.77 4.73 2.16
CA LEU A 66 -1.72 4.45 3.24
C LEU A 66 -3.09 4.00 2.71
N LEU A 67 -3.63 4.68 1.69
CA LEU A 67 -4.92 4.34 1.09
C LEU A 67 -4.91 2.96 0.42
N SER A 68 -3.78 2.62 -0.22
CA SER A 68 -3.57 1.27 -0.78
C SER A 68 -3.62 0.21 0.32
N GLN A 69 -2.84 0.39 1.40
CA GLN A 69 -2.83 -0.59 2.50
C GLN A 69 -4.15 -0.67 3.24
N PHE A 70 -4.87 0.44 3.36
CA PHE A 70 -6.20 0.46 3.96
C PHE A 70 -7.19 -0.38 3.15
N SER A 71 -7.09 -0.37 1.82
CA SER A 71 -7.94 -1.20 0.96
C SER A 71 -7.54 -2.67 1.03
N MET A 72 -6.24 -2.97 1.05
CA MET A 72 -5.72 -4.33 1.21
C MET A 72 -6.09 -4.96 2.56
N LEU A 73 -6.25 -4.16 3.62
CA LEU A 73 -6.69 -4.64 4.93
C LEU A 73 -8.00 -5.44 4.81
N PHE A 74 -8.98 -4.96 4.05
CA PHE A 74 -10.27 -5.66 3.94
C PHE A 74 -10.15 -7.00 3.24
N VAL A 75 -9.39 -7.05 2.13
CA VAL A 75 -9.14 -8.29 1.38
C VAL A 75 -8.39 -9.30 2.26
N ASN A 76 -7.33 -8.85 2.93
CA ASN A 76 -6.52 -9.73 3.75
C ASN A 76 -7.25 -10.16 5.03
N SER A 77 -8.05 -9.28 5.65
CA SER A 77 -8.77 -9.61 6.89
C SER A 77 -9.86 -10.65 6.67
N PHE A 78 -10.60 -10.55 5.56
CA PHE A 78 -11.64 -11.53 5.26
C PHE A 78 -11.02 -12.90 4.93
N GLY A 79 -9.97 -12.94 4.11
CA GLY A 79 -9.23 -14.18 3.85
C GLY A 79 -8.64 -14.79 5.13
N PHE A 80 -8.06 -13.96 6.00
CA PHE A 80 -7.50 -14.39 7.27
C PHE A 80 -8.56 -14.98 8.20
N TRP A 81 -9.68 -14.30 8.41
CA TRP A 81 -10.71 -14.78 9.34
C TRP A 81 -11.45 -16.02 8.80
N TRP A 82 -11.64 -16.12 7.48
CA TRP A 82 -12.15 -17.35 6.86
C TRP A 82 -11.16 -18.52 7.01
N THR A 83 -9.86 -18.24 6.91
CA THR A 83 -8.83 -19.26 7.17
C THR A 83 -8.84 -19.70 8.64
N VAL A 84 -8.97 -18.74 9.57
CA VAL A 84 -9.12 -19.02 11.01
C VAL A 84 -10.36 -19.85 11.28
N SER A 85 -11.49 -19.57 10.63
CA SER A 85 -12.72 -20.35 10.82
C SER A 85 -12.56 -21.80 10.37
N ILE A 86 -11.86 -22.07 9.27
CA ILE A 86 -11.57 -23.42 8.78
C ILE A 86 -10.59 -24.17 9.70
N ILE A 87 -9.59 -23.48 10.26
CA ILE A 87 -8.55 -24.11 11.10
C ILE A 87 -9.05 -24.39 12.52
N PHE A 88 -9.76 -23.43 13.13
CA PHE A 88 -10.12 -23.48 14.54
C PHE A 88 -11.58 -23.86 14.80
N TYR A 89 -12.43 -23.86 13.77
CA TYR A 89 -13.83 -24.27 13.84
C TYR A 89 -14.12 -25.35 12.79
N SER A 90 -15.31 -25.93 12.82
CA SER A 90 -15.72 -27.04 11.95
C SER A 90 -16.14 -26.61 10.53
N GLU A 91 -15.59 -25.50 10.03
CA GLU A 91 -15.83 -25.02 8.67
C GLU A 91 -15.04 -25.86 7.66
N THR A 92 -15.63 -26.13 6.51
CA THR A 92 -14.99 -26.94 5.45
C THR A 92 -14.36 -26.06 4.39
N ILE A 93 -13.30 -26.54 3.74
CA ILE A 93 -12.74 -25.90 2.56
C ILE A 93 -13.76 -26.00 1.41
N THR A 94 -14.28 -24.86 0.96
CA THR A 94 -15.25 -24.76 -0.13
C THR A 94 -14.61 -24.21 -1.41
N ASN A 95 -15.27 -24.43 -2.56
CA ASN A 95 -14.86 -23.80 -3.81
C ASN A 95 -14.88 -22.26 -3.73
N HIS A 96 -15.79 -21.69 -2.94
CA HIS A 96 -15.85 -20.24 -2.70
C HIS A 96 -14.61 -19.74 -1.94
N TYR A 97 -14.18 -20.47 -0.91
CA TYR A 97 -12.95 -20.17 -0.20
C TYR A 97 -11.74 -20.22 -1.14
N ILE A 98 -11.60 -21.28 -1.94
CA ILE A 98 -10.47 -21.42 -2.87
C ILE A 98 -10.45 -20.26 -3.90
N ALA A 99 -11.60 -19.96 -4.51
CA ALA A 99 -11.72 -18.84 -5.45
C ALA A 99 -11.37 -17.49 -4.79
N TYR A 100 -11.82 -17.28 -3.55
CA TYR A 100 -11.48 -16.10 -2.78
C TYR A 100 -9.97 -16.00 -2.51
N MET A 101 -9.34 -17.08 -2.06
CA MET A 101 -7.91 -17.10 -1.76
C MET A 101 -7.05 -16.83 -3.00
N ILE A 102 -7.39 -17.40 -4.15
CA ILE A 102 -6.73 -17.10 -5.43
C ILE A 102 -6.87 -15.60 -5.77
N THR A 103 -8.06 -15.05 -5.60
CA THR A 103 -8.34 -13.63 -5.84
C THR A 103 -7.51 -12.75 -4.89
N ALA A 104 -7.49 -13.07 -3.60
CA ALA A 104 -6.70 -12.35 -2.59
C ALA A 104 -5.20 -12.39 -2.93
N ILE A 105 -4.67 -13.52 -3.37
CA ILE A 105 -3.28 -13.66 -3.81
C ILE A 105 -2.98 -12.74 -5.01
N ILE A 106 -3.86 -12.70 -6.01
CA ILE A 106 -3.70 -11.81 -7.18
C ILE A 106 -3.68 -10.34 -6.75
N PHE A 107 -4.57 -9.93 -5.84
CA PHE A 107 -4.58 -8.56 -5.30
C PHE A 107 -3.29 -8.23 -4.55
N ASN A 108 -2.82 -9.12 -3.66
CA ASN A 108 -1.55 -8.91 -2.92
C ASN A 108 -0.36 -8.83 -3.86
N LEU A 109 -0.28 -9.71 -4.87
CA LEU A 109 0.82 -9.69 -5.82
C LEU A 109 0.81 -8.42 -6.69
N SER A 110 -0.37 -8.01 -7.14
CA SER A 110 -0.53 -6.78 -7.93
C SER A 110 -0.13 -5.54 -7.12
N GLU A 111 -0.54 -5.47 -5.85
CA GLU A 111 -0.18 -4.41 -4.94
C GLU A 111 1.32 -4.39 -4.66
N PHE A 112 1.91 -5.54 -4.39
CA PHE A 112 3.35 -5.68 -4.14
C PHE A 112 4.19 -5.19 -5.34
N ILE A 113 3.84 -5.62 -6.57
CA ILE A 113 4.51 -5.18 -7.79
C ILE A 113 4.35 -3.68 -8.00
N ALA A 114 3.12 -3.15 -7.84
CA ALA A 114 2.85 -1.73 -8.00
C ALA A 114 3.61 -0.88 -6.97
N THR A 115 3.71 -1.34 -5.73
CA THR A 115 4.44 -0.69 -4.62
C THR A 115 5.94 -0.66 -4.90
N ILE A 116 6.55 -1.78 -5.33
CA ILE A 116 7.96 -1.81 -5.73
C ILE A 116 8.22 -0.85 -6.90
N TYR A 117 7.40 -0.94 -7.95
CA TYR A 117 7.55 -0.07 -9.11
C TYR A 117 7.49 1.41 -8.71
N THR A 118 6.50 1.76 -7.88
CA THR A 118 6.27 3.13 -7.41
C THR A 118 7.43 3.61 -6.55
N ALA A 119 7.96 2.78 -5.64
CA ALA A 119 9.13 3.10 -4.85
C ALA A 119 10.33 3.47 -5.75
N ILE A 120 10.65 2.61 -6.71
CA ILE A 120 11.78 2.80 -7.64
C ILE A 120 11.62 4.10 -8.45
N GLN A 121 10.44 4.38 -8.98
CA GLN A 121 10.21 5.60 -9.78
C GLN A 121 10.21 6.86 -8.90
N THR A 122 9.61 6.79 -7.70
CA THR A 122 9.57 7.92 -6.75
C THR A 122 10.97 8.30 -6.30
N ARG A 123 11.88 7.32 -6.12
CA ARG A 123 13.30 7.56 -5.85
C ARG A 123 14.01 8.32 -6.98
N LYS A 124 13.55 8.18 -8.22
CA LYS A 124 14.05 8.94 -9.38
C LYS A 124 13.41 10.33 -9.51
N GLY A 125 12.58 10.74 -8.54
CA GLY A 125 11.82 11.99 -8.57
C GLY A 125 10.64 11.98 -9.56
N ILE A 126 10.25 10.82 -10.06
CA ILE A 126 9.10 10.68 -10.95
C ILE A 126 7.85 10.52 -10.09
N HIS A 127 6.88 11.41 -10.30
CA HIS A 127 5.61 11.31 -9.61
C HIS A 127 4.73 10.23 -10.26
N VAL A 128 4.42 9.22 -9.47
CA VAL A 128 3.67 8.04 -9.90
C VAL A 128 2.33 7.98 -9.21
N GLN A 129 1.26 8.08 -10.00
CA GLN A 129 -0.11 8.05 -9.53
C GLN A 129 -0.79 6.73 -9.93
N TRP A 130 -1.44 6.09 -8.98
CA TRP A 130 -2.25 4.90 -9.24
C TRP A 130 -3.64 5.36 -9.65
N TRP A 131 -4.23 4.71 -10.66
CA TRP A 131 -5.51 5.13 -11.22
C TRP A 131 -6.62 5.38 -10.18
N PHE A 132 -6.74 4.53 -9.16
CA PHE A 132 -7.75 4.69 -8.10
C PHE A 132 -7.23 5.55 -6.94
N TYR A 133 -6.11 5.16 -6.33
CA TYR A 133 -5.60 5.83 -5.13
C TYR A 133 -5.04 7.23 -5.40
N GLY A 134 -4.54 7.51 -6.60
CA GLY A 134 -4.02 8.83 -6.96
C GLY A 134 -5.10 9.91 -6.93
N SER A 135 -6.26 9.63 -7.52
CA SER A 135 -7.41 10.55 -7.48
C SER A 135 -7.91 10.79 -6.06
N LEU A 136 -7.98 9.73 -5.23
CA LEU A 136 -8.37 9.86 -3.84
C LEU A 136 -7.33 10.65 -3.02
N THR A 137 -6.05 10.45 -3.32
CA THR A 137 -4.94 11.17 -2.68
C THR A 137 -4.99 12.66 -3.00
N HIS A 138 -5.31 13.05 -4.23
CA HIS A 138 -5.49 14.47 -4.61
C HIS A 138 -6.62 15.16 -3.84
N LEU A 139 -7.69 14.44 -3.53
CA LEU A 139 -8.81 14.98 -2.75
C LEU A 139 -8.43 15.18 -1.27
N ILE A 140 -7.60 14.29 -0.72
CA ILE A 140 -7.24 14.27 0.70
C ILE A 140 -6.01 15.15 0.98
N CYS A 141 -4.98 15.07 0.15
CA CYS A 141 -3.71 15.75 0.32
C CYS A 141 -3.65 17.02 -0.55
N LYS A 142 -3.97 18.15 0.07
CA LYS A 142 -3.86 19.48 -0.55
C LYS A 142 -2.42 20.02 -0.46
N PRO A 143 -1.98 20.85 -1.43
CA PRO A 143 -0.65 21.47 -1.45
C PRO A 143 -0.30 22.18 -0.13
#